data_AF-A0A0C9ZNJ3-F1
#
_entry.id   AF-A0A0C9ZNJ3-F1
#
_cell.length_a   1.000
_cell.length_b   1.000
_cell.length_c   1.000
_cell.angle_alpha   90.00
_cell.angle_beta   90.00
_cell.angle_gamma   90.00
#
_symmetry.space_group_name_H-M   'P 1'
#
loop_
_entity.id
_entity.type
_entity.pdbx_description
1 polymer ?
#
loop_
_entity_poly.entity_id
_entity_poly.type
_entity_poly.pdbx_seq_one_letter_code
_entity_poly.pdbx_strand_id
1 'polypeptide(L)'
;MSTCPPASGQRVIYVQLDNEPEVTQEGFVIALGYLYSSVSLELVRPDNSRSVLAAGCLLGGMDDLCAYAYESCKQSIDLKTIHEWLEFVENISGSDGSFSPEQQTLTPVFGQYARKLRDDVFHYLVDTLPNVLEVNSPAISESGSSQGRSGRETLLQIFALVPFDMFKAAVESPAFQIGSDQSRFKFAKDAIELRKKGIARGRGAEETVVLAFGGSDMGESAVHVTRKIRKRPLWKVHS
;
A
#
# COMPACT_ATOMS: atom_id res chain seq x y z
N MET A 1 -14.28 21.13 -59.18
CA MET A 1 -14.91 20.06 -58.38
C MET A 1 -13.78 19.27 -57.75
N SER A 2 -13.66 19.28 -56.42
CA SER A 2 -12.61 18.58 -55.67
C SER A 2 -13.25 17.41 -54.95
N THR A 3 -12.90 16.18 -55.34
CA THR A 3 -13.40 14.96 -54.69
C THR A 3 -12.33 14.46 -53.72
N CYS A 4 -12.40 14.91 -52.47
CA CYS A 4 -11.75 14.17 -51.38
C CYS A 4 -12.54 12.87 -51.16
N PRO A 5 -11.89 11.70 -51.12
CA PRO A 5 -12.58 10.46 -50.81
C PRO A 5 -13.06 10.50 -49.35
N PRO A 6 -14.25 9.96 -49.03
CA PRO A 6 -14.66 9.79 -47.64
C PRO A 6 -13.73 8.77 -46.98
N ALA A 7 -13.04 9.19 -45.92
CA ALA A 7 -12.25 8.30 -45.07
C ALA A 7 -13.17 7.20 -44.53
N SER A 8 -13.10 6.05 -45.18
CA SER A 8 -13.91 4.89 -44.91
C SER A 8 -13.26 4.13 -43.75
N GLY A 9 -13.96 4.06 -42.61
CA GLY A 9 -14.00 2.83 -41.82
C GLY A 9 -13.04 2.67 -40.63
N GLN A 10 -12.26 3.65 -40.19
CA GLN A 10 -11.56 3.53 -38.91
C GLN A 10 -12.54 3.78 -37.75
N ARG A 11 -13.05 2.70 -37.15
CA ARG A 11 -13.73 2.76 -35.85
C ARG A 11 -12.67 3.02 -34.78
N VAL A 12 -12.51 4.29 -34.40
CA VAL A 12 -11.63 4.68 -33.31
C VAL A 12 -12.32 4.36 -31.99
N ILE A 13 -11.71 3.51 -31.17
CA ILE A 13 -12.16 3.23 -29.80
C ILE A 13 -11.39 4.19 -28.89
N TYR A 14 -12.11 5.09 -28.23
CA TYR A 14 -11.54 5.99 -27.23
C TYR A 14 -11.66 5.35 -25.84
N VAL A 15 -10.52 5.16 -25.17
CA VAL A 15 -10.46 4.66 -23.79
C VAL A 15 -10.03 5.83 -22.92
N GLN A 16 -10.87 6.22 -21.96
CA GLN A 16 -10.56 7.29 -21.00
C GLN A 16 -9.61 6.76 -19.94
N LEU A 17 -8.31 7.06 -20.09
CA LEU A 17 -7.27 6.69 -19.13
C LEU A 17 -6.93 7.82 -18.13
N ASP A 18 -7.51 9.02 -18.32
CA ASP A 18 -7.17 10.22 -17.53
C ASP A 18 -7.45 10.06 -16.02
N ASN A 19 -8.34 9.14 -15.66
CA ASN A 19 -8.71 8.86 -14.27
C ASN A 19 -7.90 7.71 -13.64
N GLU A 20 -7.07 7.01 -14.42
CA GLU A 20 -6.40 5.76 -14.02
C GLU A 20 -4.90 5.85 -14.26
N PRO A 21 -4.13 6.51 -13.36
CA PRO A 21 -2.71 6.78 -13.56
C PRO A 21 -1.85 5.50 -13.64
N GLU A 22 -2.37 4.40 -13.11
CA GLU A 22 -1.69 3.10 -13.11
C GLU A 22 -1.76 2.43 -14.50
N VAL A 23 -2.69 2.81 -15.38
CA VAL A 23 -2.80 2.24 -16.74
C VAL A 23 -1.89 3.04 -17.68
N THR A 24 -0.64 2.61 -17.79
CA THR A 24 0.31 3.22 -18.73
C THR A 24 0.11 2.70 -20.15
N GLN A 25 0.55 3.51 -21.14
CA GLN A 25 0.52 3.11 -22.55
C GLN A 25 1.31 1.80 -22.78
N GLU A 26 2.44 1.62 -22.10
CA GLU A 26 3.23 0.39 -22.18
C GLU A 26 2.44 -0.82 -21.69
N GLY A 27 1.85 -0.73 -20.49
CA GLY A 27 1.03 -1.81 -19.93
C GLY A 27 -0.14 -2.17 -20.84
N PHE A 28 -0.78 -1.16 -21.42
CA PHE A 28 -1.89 -1.33 -22.35
C PHE A 28 -1.48 -2.02 -23.66
N VAL A 29 -0.32 -1.66 -24.22
CA VAL A 29 0.23 -2.30 -25.43
C VAL A 29 0.61 -3.76 -25.17
N ILE A 30 1.22 -4.05 -24.01
CA ILE A 30 1.56 -5.43 -23.62
C ILE A 30 0.29 -6.27 -23.47
N ALA A 31 -0.75 -5.73 -22.83
CA ALA A 31 -2.03 -6.43 -22.68
C ALA A 31 -2.70 -6.67 -24.03
N LEU A 32 -2.78 -5.66 -24.91
CA LEU A 32 -3.29 -5.87 -26.26
C LEU A 32 -2.45 -6.87 -27.06
N GLY A 33 -1.12 -6.83 -26.95
CA GLY A 33 -0.21 -7.78 -27.58
C GLY A 33 -0.48 -9.23 -27.15
N TYR A 34 -0.77 -9.42 -25.86
CA TYR A 34 -1.09 -10.74 -25.30
C TYR A 34 -2.33 -11.38 -25.94
N LEU A 35 -3.32 -10.59 -26.35
CA LEU A 35 -4.51 -11.09 -27.08
C LEU A 35 -4.15 -11.72 -28.43
N TYR A 36 -3.03 -11.31 -29.03
CA TYR A 36 -2.53 -11.86 -30.29
C TYR A 36 -1.43 -12.91 -30.10
N SER A 37 -0.67 -12.86 -29.01
CA SER A 37 0.40 -13.82 -28.71
C SER A 37 0.84 -13.81 -27.25
N SER A 38 1.03 -14.99 -26.66
CA SER A 38 1.57 -15.14 -25.31
C SER A 38 3.03 -14.69 -25.14
N VAL A 39 3.76 -14.40 -26.23
CA VAL A 39 5.13 -13.86 -26.20
C VAL A 39 5.18 -12.52 -25.45
N SER A 40 4.08 -11.77 -25.40
CA SER A 40 3.99 -10.53 -24.62
C SER A 40 4.24 -10.72 -23.12
N LEU A 41 4.15 -11.95 -22.58
CA LEU A 41 4.53 -12.25 -21.19
C LEU A 41 6.01 -11.99 -20.90
N GLU A 42 6.89 -12.16 -21.89
CA GLU A 42 8.34 -11.92 -21.74
C GLU A 42 8.68 -10.43 -21.55
N LEU A 43 7.73 -9.55 -21.91
CA LEU A 43 7.87 -8.10 -21.78
C LEU A 43 7.46 -7.60 -20.39
N VAL A 44 6.83 -8.45 -19.57
CA VAL A 44 6.42 -8.11 -18.21
C VAL A 44 7.63 -8.14 -17.30
N ARG A 45 7.91 -7.01 -16.66
CA ARG A 45 9.01 -6.74 -15.75
C ARG A 45 8.47 -6.25 -14.41
N PRO A 46 9.24 -6.34 -13.32
CA PRO A 46 8.85 -5.80 -12.02
C PRO A 46 8.37 -4.34 -12.09
N ASP A 47 9.03 -3.51 -12.89
CA ASP A 47 8.76 -2.08 -13.00
C ASP A 47 7.43 -1.75 -13.72
N ASN A 48 7.05 -2.55 -14.73
CA ASN A 48 5.82 -2.36 -15.51
C ASN A 48 4.68 -3.33 -15.12
N SER A 49 4.94 -4.25 -14.19
CA SER A 49 3.99 -5.28 -13.75
C SER A 49 2.66 -4.70 -13.26
N ARG A 50 2.70 -3.60 -12.51
CA ARG A 50 1.52 -2.88 -12.03
C ARG A 50 0.65 -2.36 -13.17
N SER A 51 1.26 -1.76 -14.17
CA SER A 51 0.52 -1.19 -15.29
C SER A 51 -0.05 -2.24 -16.23
N VAL A 52 0.67 -3.35 -16.43
CA VAL A 52 0.18 -4.52 -17.17
C VAL A 52 -1.01 -5.16 -16.45
N LEU A 53 -0.91 -5.32 -15.12
CA LEU A 53 -2.00 -5.86 -14.30
C LEU A 53 -3.24 -4.96 -14.37
N ALA A 54 -3.05 -3.64 -14.29
CA ALA A 54 -4.13 -2.67 -14.43
C ALA A 54 -4.78 -2.77 -15.81
N ALA A 55 -3.98 -2.74 -16.88
CA ALA A 55 -4.48 -2.84 -18.24
C ALA A 55 -5.21 -4.16 -18.52
N GLY A 56 -4.67 -5.29 -18.05
CA GLY A 56 -5.30 -6.61 -18.20
C GLY A 56 -6.65 -6.70 -17.49
N CYS A 57 -6.76 -6.14 -16.29
CA CYS A 57 -8.02 -6.08 -15.57
C CYS A 57 -9.03 -5.09 -16.20
N LEU A 58 -8.56 -3.99 -16.79
CA LEU A 58 -9.40 -3.03 -17.51
C LEU A 58 -10.00 -3.64 -18.78
N LEU A 59 -9.18 -4.33 -19.58
CA LEU A 59 -9.61 -4.99 -20.82
C LEU A 59 -10.47 -6.24 -20.53
N GLY A 60 -10.18 -6.94 -19.43
CA GLY A 60 -10.90 -8.13 -19.00
C GLY A 60 -10.59 -9.38 -19.84
N GLY A 61 -10.92 -10.55 -19.29
CA GLY A 61 -10.81 -11.84 -20.01
C GLY A 61 -9.38 -12.36 -20.22
N MET A 62 -8.41 -11.83 -19.48
CA MET A 62 -6.99 -12.16 -19.60
C MET A 62 -6.41 -12.67 -18.26
N ASP A 63 -7.08 -13.66 -17.67
CA ASP A 63 -6.79 -14.13 -16.31
C ASP A 63 -5.34 -14.59 -16.13
N ASP A 64 -4.77 -15.27 -17.12
CA ASP A 64 -3.40 -15.77 -17.10
C ASP A 64 -2.37 -14.62 -17.12
N LEU A 65 -2.61 -13.57 -17.92
CA LEU A 65 -1.75 -12.38 -17.92
C LEU A 65 -1.84 -11.65 -16.59
N CYS A 66 -3.05 -11.48 -16.06
CA CYS A 66 -3.25 -10.82 -14.77
C CYS A 66 -2.61 -11.61 -13.63
N ALA A 67 -2.71 -12.94 -13.63
CA ALA A 67 -2.06 -13.79 -12.65
C ALA A 67 -0.52 -13.68 -12.74
N TYR A 68 0.04 -13.71 -13.95
CA TYR A 68 1.48 -13.57 -14.17
C TYR A 68 2.00 -12.18 -13.74
N ALA A 69 1.29 -11.12 -14.13
CA ALA A 69 1.62 -9.76 -13.74
C ALA A 69 1.51 -9.56 -12.22
N TYR A 70 0.52 -10.17 -11.57
CA TYR A 70 0.38 -10.16 -10.11
C TYR A 70 1.53 -10.87 -9.40
N GLU A 71 1.99 -12.02 -9.88
CA GLU A 71 3.17 -12.68 -9.29
C GLU A 71 4.44 -11.83 -9.46
N SER A 72 4.59 -11.15 -10.60
CA SER A 72 5.69 -10.20 -10.83
C SER A 72 5.62 -8.99 -9.88
N CYS A 73 4.41 -8.45 -9.65
CA CYS A 73 4.16 -7.42 -8.64
C CYS A 73 4.57 -7.89 -7.24
N LYS A 74 4.18 -9.11 -6.85
CA LYS A 74 4.49 -9.66 -5.54
C LYS A 74 6.00 -9.84 -5.32
N GLN A 75 6.71 -10.27 -6.36
CA GLN A 75 8.17 -10.41 -6.33
C GLN A 75 8.92 -9.08 -6.27
N SER A 76 8.29 -7.98 -6.71
CA SER A 76 8.91 -6.65 -6.70
C SER A 76 8.75 -5.91 -5.37
N ILE A 77 8.03 -6.47 -4.40
CA ILE A 77 7.91 -5.91 -3.04
C ILE A 77 9.22 -6.16 -2.28
N ASP A 78 10.03 -5.11 -2.14
CA ASP A 78 11.32 -5.14 -1.45
C ASP A 78 11.54 -3.81 -0.69
N LEU A 79 12.57 -3.75 0.15
CA LEU A 79 12.97 -2.59 0.94
C LEU A 79 13.12 -1.30 0.11
N LYS A 80 13.53 -1.41 -1.16
CA LYS A 80 13.76 -0.26 -2.03
C LYS A 80 12.47 0.28 -2.65
N THR A 81 11.52 -0.60 -2.93
CA THR A 81 10.26 -0.31 -3.66
C THR A 81 9.08 -0.11 -2.71
N ILE A 82 9.23 -0.44 -1.42
CA ILE A 82 8.16 -0.38 -0.43
C ILE A 82 7.48 0.99 -0.35
N HIS A 83 8.23 2.08 -0.59
CA HIS A 83 7.67 3.42 -0.57
C HIS A 83 6.62 3.63 -1.68
N GLU A 84 6.88 3.13 -2.89
CA GLU A 84 5.93 3.19 -4.00
C GLU A 84 4.70 2.32 -3.73
N TRP A 85 4.91 1.15 -3.10
CA TRP A 85 3.82 0.26 -2.70
C TRP A 85 2.93 0.85 -1.60
N LEU A 86 3.50 1.63 -0.67
CA LEU A 86 2.73 2.33 0.36
C LEU A 86 1.88 3.46 -0.24
N GLU A 87 2.45 4.23 -1.17
CA GLU A 87 1.71 5.27 -1.90
C GLU A 87 0.55 4.65 -2.71
N PHE A 88 0.82 3.53 -3.38
CA PHE A 88 -0.20 2.75 -4.08
C PHE A 88 -1.35 2.33 -3.16
N VAL A 89 -1.05 1.77 -1.98
CA VAL A 89 -2.08 1.37 -1.00
C VAL A 89 -2.88 2.56 -0.47
N GLU A 90 -2.23 3.70 -0.25
CA GLU A 90 -2.90 4.93 0.17
C GLU A 90 -3.91 5.41 -0.90
N ASN A 91 -3.52 5.32 -2.17
CA ASN A 91 -4.36 5.68 -3.31
C ASN A 91 -5.54 4.70 -3.50
N ILE A 92 -5.36 3.40 -3.27
CA ILE A 92 -6.46 2.41 -3.30
C ILE A 92 -7.45 2.63 -2.15
N SER A 93 -6.93 2.92 -0.94
CA SER A 93 -7.75 2.89 0.28
C SER A 93 -8.72 4.07 0.37
N GLY A 94 -8.54 5.10 -0.45
CA GLY A 94 -9.35 6.30 -0.41
C GLY A 94 -9.10 7.10 0.86
N SER A 95 -8.92 8.40 0.69
CA SER A 95 -8.75 9.34 1.80
C SER A 95 -9.92 9.29 2.80
N ASP A 96 -9.71 8.65 3.95
CA ASP A 96 -10.33 8.86 5.26
C ASP A 96 -11.84 9.22 5.31
N GLY A 97 -12.67 8.25 5.73
CA GLY A 97 -13.65 8.46 6.79
C GLY A 97 -14.90 9.32 6.51
N SER A 98 -15.20 9.67 5.27
CA SER A 98 -16.55 10.07 4.87
C SER A 98 -17.28 8.83 4.36
N PHE A 99 -18.21 8.30 5.16
CA PHE A 99 -19.15 7.26 4.74
C PHE A 99 -20.11 7.84 3.69
N SER A 100 -19.62 8.07 2.47
CA SER A 100 -20.43 8.18 1.27
C SER A 100 -20.19 6.91 0.46
N PRO A 101 -21.22 6.09 0.19
CA PRO A 101 -21.09 4.83 -0.56
C PRO A 101 -20.64 5.00 -2.02
N GLU A 102 -20.41 6.23 -2.49
CA GLU A 102 -20.02 6.54 -3.87
C GLU A 102 -18.50 6.76 -4.10
N GLN A 103 -17.67 6.78 -3.05
CA GLN A 103 -16.22 7.11 -3.17
C GLN A 103 -15.26 5.92 -2.96
N GLN A 104 -15.75 4.68 -3.02
CA GLN A 104 -14.99 3.47 -2.68
C GLN A 104 -14.00 2.97 -3.75
N THR A 105 -13.76 3.66 -4.85
CA THR A 105 -12.93 3.10 -5.93
C THR A 105 -12.15 4.19 -6.63
N LEU A 106 -10.97 4.55 -6.11
CA LEU A 106 -9.99 5.33 -6.89
C LEU A 106 -9.14 4.46 -7.81
N THR A 107 -9.29 3.13 -7.76
CA THR A 107 -8.77 2.22 -8.78
C THR A 107 -9.65 0.96 -8.91
N PRO A 108 -10.87 1.08 -9.50
CA PRO A 108 -11.68 -0.10 -9.86
C PRO A 108 -10.92 -1.05 -10.80
N VAL A 109 -9.87 -0.54 -11.45
CA VAL A 109 -9.09 -1.22 -12.46
C VAL A 109 -8.40 -2.48 -11.93
N PHE A 110 -7.90 -2.52 -10.69
CA PHE A 110 -7.22 -3.73 -10.19
C PHE A 110 -8.17 -4.82 -9.68
N GLY A 111 -9.47 -4.56 -9.60
CA GLY A 111 -10.49 -5.52 -9.14
C GLY A 111 -10.09 -6.24 -7.84
N GLN A 112 -10.09 -7.58 -7.87
CA GLN A 112 -9.72 -8.42 -6.73
C GLN A 112 -8.22 -8.36 -6.36
N TYR A 113 -7.36 -8.00 -7.32
CA TYR A 113 -5.92 -7.97 -7.11
C TYR A 113 -5.47 -6.81 -6.24
N ALA A 114 -6.22 -5.69 -6.21
CA ALA A 114 -5.94 -4.59 -5.29
C ALA A 114 -5.92 -5.04 -3.82
N ARG A 115 -6.92 -5.84 -3.42
CA ARG A 115 -6.99 -6.37 -2.05
C ARG A 115 -5.84 -7.33 -1.78
N LYS A 116 -5.57 -8.25 -2.72
CA LYS A 116 -4.46 -9.21 -2.58
C LYS A 116 -3.11 -8.52 -2.45
N LEU A 117 -2.80 -7.56 -3.32
CA LEU A 117 -1.56 -6.77 -3.26
C LEU A 117 -1.43 -6.01 -1.95
N ARG A 118 -2.51 -5.40 -1.46
CA ARG A 118 -2.51 -4.74 -0.14
C ARG A 118 -2.19 -5.74 0.98
N ASP A 119 -2.77 -6.93 0.92
CA ASP A 119 -2.54 -7.98 1.92
C ASP A 119 -1.10 -8.53 1.82
N ASP A 120 -0.51 -8.62 0.62
CA ASP A 120 0.89 -8.99 0.40
C ASP A 120 1.86 -7.91 0.94
N VAL A 121 1.57 -6.62 0.70
CA VAL A 121 2.33 -5.49 1.28
C VAL A 121 2.25 -5.54 2.80
N PHE A 122 1.06 -5.81 3.36
CA PHE A 122 0.89 -5.99 4.80
C PHE A 122 1.71 -7.15 5.35
N HIS A 123 1.66 -8.31 4.68
CA HIS A 123 2.46 -9.48 5.04
C HIS A 123 3.96 -9.16 5.02
N TYR A 124 4.42 -8.47 3.97
CA TYR A 124 5.81 -8.04 3.87
C TYR A 124 6.20 -7.12 5.05
N LEU A 125 5.38 -6.14 5.41
CA LEU A 125 5.66 -5.21 6.52
C LEU A 125 5.73 -5.89 7.89
N VAL A 126 4.86 -6.88 8.12
CA VAL A 126 4.69 -7.50 9.44
C VAL A 126 5.63 -8.68 9.67
N ASP A 127 5.86 -9.49 8.65
CA ASP A 127 6.61 -10.74 8.76
C ASP A 127 7.99 -10.64 8.09
N THR A 128 8.04 -10.26 6.82
CA THR A 128 9.29 -10.30 6.04
C THR A 128 10.26 -9.18 6.43
N LEU A 129 9.77 -7.96 6.59
CA LEU A 129 10.58 -6.77 6.82
C LEU A 129 11.34 -6.80 8.16
N PRO A 130 10.74 -7.17 9.31
CA PRO A 130 11.48 -7.32 10.57
C PRO A 130 12.58 -8.39 10.50
N ASN A 131 12.34 -9.46 9.71
CA ASN A 131 13.31 -10.54 9.50
C ASN A 131 14.48 -10.09 8.61
N VAL A 132 14.21 -9.37 7.51
CA VAL A 132 15.25 -8.81 6.63
C VAL A 132 16.12 -7.78 7.35
N LEU A 133 15.54 -6.99 8.26
CA LEU A 133 16.25 -6.00 9.05
C LEU A 133 16.88 -6.57 10.33
N GLU A 134 16.81 -7.90 10.53
CA GLU A 134 17.37 -8.64 11.67
C GLU A 134 17.01 -8.05 13.05
N VAL A 135 15.81 -7.48 13.18
CA VAL A 135 15.40 -6.68 14.36
C VAL A 135 15.38 -7.53 15.64
N ASN A 136 15.24 -8.84 15.51
CA ASN A 136 15.20 -9.80 16.62
C ASN A 136 16.48 -10.63 16.76
N SER A 137 17.52 -10.41 15.94
CA SER A 137 18.72 -11.25 15.99
C SER A 137 19.42 -11.12 17.35
N PRO A 138 19.49 -12.20 18.16
CA PRO A 138 20.17 -12.20 19.45
C PRO A 138 21.69 -12.39 19.29
N ALA A 139 22.26 -11.97 18.16
CA ALA A 139 23.68 -12.12 17.89
C ALA A 139 24.51 -11.10 18.71
N ILE A 140 24.81 -11.55 19.93
CA ILE A 140 26.03 -11.26 20.69
C ILE A 140 26.09 -9.85 21.33
N SER A 141 25.53 -9.79 22.54
CA SER A 141 26.18 -9.09 23.65
C SER A 141 27.68 -9.36 23.60
N GLU A 142 28.49 -8.36 23.20
CA GLU A 142 29.86 -8.07 23.69
C GLU A 142 30.69 -7.13 22.79
N SER A 143 30.21 -6.73 21.61
CA SER A 143 30.94 -5.75 20.80
C SER A 143 30.04 -4.74 20.10
N GLY A 144 29.61 -3.71 20.85
CA GLY A 144 29.36 -2.33 20.40
C GLY A 144 28.73 -2.04 19.02
N SER A 145 27.97 -2.94 18.40
CA SER A 145 27.58 -2.81 17.00
C SER A 145 26.28 -2.02 16.84
N SER A 146 26.40 -0.87 16.18
CA SER A 146 25.35 0.05 15.74
C SER A 146 24.33 -0.56 14.75
N GLN A 147 24.50 -1.82 14.34
CA GLN A 147 23.73 -2.46 13.27
C GLN A 147 22.29 -2.82 13.68
N GLY A 148 22.06 -3.41 14.86
CA GLY A 148 20.70 -3.71 15.34
C GLY A 148 19.87 -2.45 15.67
N ARG A 149 20.55 -1.33 15.97
CA ARG A 149 19.90 -0.01 16.08
C ARG A 149 19.51 0.55 14.71
N SER A 150 20.37 0.38 13.71
CA SER A 150 20.10 0.81 12.33
C SER A 150 18.88 0.11 11.75
N GLY A 151 18.74 -1.21 11.91
CA GLY A 151 17.59 -1.96 11.40
C GLY A 151 16.26 -1.51 12.03
N ARG A 152 16.24 -1.34 13.36
CA ARG A 152 15.06 -0.83 14.08
C ARG A 152 14.73 0.61 13.69
N GLU A 153 15.73 1.46 13.46
CA GLU A 153 15.54 2.85 13.02
C GLU A 153 14.98 2.92 11.60
N THR A 154 15.50 2.12 10.66
CA THR A 154 14.95 2.00 9.30
C THR A 154 13.51 1.49 9.32
N LEU A 155 13.20 0.47 10.13
CA LEU A 155 11.83 -0.02 10.31
C LEU A 155 10.91 1.10 10.79
N LEU A 156 11.36 1.89 11.75
CA LEU A 156 10.59 2.99 12.32
C LEU A 156 10.36 4.11 11.28
N GLN A 157 11.36 4.43 10.46
CA GLN A 157 11.22 5.38 9.34
C GLN A 157 10.19 4.89 8.31
N ILE A 158 10.20 3.60 7.95
CA ILE A 158 9.22 3.01 7.03
C ILE A 158 7.82 3.06 7.65
N PHE A 159 7.66 2.62 8.90
CA PHE A 159 6.38 2.64 9.61
C PHE A 159 5.82 4.04 9.85
N ALA A 160 6.68 5.07 9.80
CA ALA A 160 6.23 6.46 9.84
C ALA A 160 5.55 6.93 8.54
N LEU A 161 5.74 6.22 7.42
CA LEU A 161 5.11 6.53 6.14
C LEU A 161 3.85 5.68 5.89
N VAL A 162 3.67 4.60 6.65
CA VAL A 162 2.54 3.67 6.47
C VAL A 162 1.19 4.37 6.75
N PRO A 163 0.14 4.13 5.95
CA PRO A 163 -1.21 4.61 6.21
C PRO A 163 -1.75 4.15 7.58
N PHE A 164 -2.59 4.96 8.21
CA PHE A 164 -3.04 4.71 9.59
C PHE A 164 -3.65 3.32 9.79
N ASP A 165 -4.55 2.90 8.91
CA ASP A 165 -5.27 1.63 9.07
C ASP A 165 -4.31 0.42 8.99
N MET A 166 -3.33 0.50 8.09
CA MET A 166 -2.30 -0.52 7.93
C MET A 166 -1.30 -0.50 9.11
N PHE A 167 -0.91 0.68 9.58
CA PHE A 167 -0.06 0.84 10.76
C PHE A 167 -0.73 0.26 12.01
N LYS A 168 -2.00 0.61 12.23
CA LYS A 168 -2.81 0.09 13.35
C LYS A 168 -2.87 -1.44 13.29
N ALA A 169 -3.29 -1.99 12.15
CA ALA A 169 -3.39 -3.44 11.96
C ALA A 169 -2.04 -4.14 12.16
N ALA A 170 -0.93 -3.54 11.73
CA ALA A 170 0.39 -4.13 11.87
C ALA A 170 0.84 -4.16 13.34
N VAL A 171 0.65 -3.06 14.08
CA VAL A 171 1.02 -2.99 15.51
C VAL A 171 0.12 -3.87 16.37
N GLU A 172 -1.16 -4.00 16.04
CA GLU A 172 -2.12 -4.83 16.76
C GLU A 172 -2.00 -6.32 16.37
N SER A 173 -1.29 -6.65 15.29
CA SER A 173 -1.12 -8.02 14.82
C SER A 173 -0.21 -8.84 15.74
N PRO A 174 -0.60 -10.07 16.11
CA PRO A 174 0.29 -10.99 16.82
C PRO A 174 1.48 -11.43 15.95
N ALA A 175 1.36 -11.38 14.62
CA ALA A 175 2.43 -11.74 13.71
C ALA A 175 3.60 -10.74 13.73
N PHE A 176 3.41 -9.52 14.26
CA PHE A 176 4.47 -8.52 14.35
C PHE A 176 5.44 -8.80 15.50
N GLN A 177 6.45 -9.61 15.22
CA GLN A 177 7.45 -10.02 16.21
C GLN A 177 8.52 -8.92 16.38
N ILE A 178 8.36 -8.03 17.35
CA ILE A 178 9.35 -6.97 17.69
C ILE A 178 9.84 -7.06 19.15
N GLY A 179 9.66 -8.23 19.76
CA GLY A 179 9.91 -8.50 21.17
C GLY A 179 8.64 -8.45 22.02
N SER A 180 8.76 -7.99 23.26
CA SER A 180 7.66 -7.93 24.23
C SER A 180 6.60 -6.87 23.88
N ASP A 181 5.41 -6.96 24.48
CA ASP A 181 4.36 -5.93 24.36
C ASP A 181 4.86 -4.54 24.78
N GLN A 182 5.78 -4.46 25.74
CA GLN A 182 6.42 -3.21 26.12
C GLN A 182 7.32 -2.66 24.99
N SER A 183 8.06 -3.53 24.31
CA SER A 183 8.92 -3.18 23.16
C SER A 183 8.10 -2.73 21.96
N ARG A 184 6.94 -3.37 21.74
CA ARG A 184 5.94 -3.03 20.73
C ARG A 184 5.25 -1.71 21.03
N PHE A 185 4.83 -1.47 22.28
CA PHE A 185 4.28 -0.20 22.73
C PHE A 185 5.26 0.95 22.52
N LYS A 186 6.53 0.75 22.92
CA LYS A 186 7.59 1.74 22.71
C LYS A 186 7.80 2.02 21.22
N PHE A 187 7.88 0.98 20.39
CA PHE A 187 8.01 1.13 18.94
C PHE A 187 6.86 1.94 18.34
N ALA A 188 5.61 1.61 18.68
CA ALA A 188 4.43 2.31 18.19
C ALA A 188 4.43 3.78 18.64
N LYS A 189 4.82 4.06 19.88
CA LYS A 189 4.95 5.42 20.40
C LYS A 189 6.01 6.23 19.62
N ASP A 190 7.18 5.66 19.40
CA ASP A 190 8.27 6.33 18.69
C ASP A 190 7.90 6.58 17.21
N ALA A 191 7.23 5.60 16.56
CA ALA A 191 6.71 5.75 15.20
C ALA A 191 5.65 6.86 15.11
N ILE A 192 4.69 6.92 16.03
CA ILE A 192 3.68 7.99 16.09
C ILE A 192 4.35 9.36 16.30
N GLU A 193 5.42 9.44 17.09
CA GLU A 193 6.17 10.69 17.27
C GLU A 193 6.81 11.17 15.95
N LEU A 194 7.38 10.26 15.16
CA LEU A 194 7.88 10.60 13.83
C LEU A 194 6.74 11.00 12.87
N ARG A 195 5.61 10.29 12.92
CA ARG A 195 4.42 10.59 12.10
C ARG A 195 3.87 11.99 12.38
N LYS A 196 3.90 12.42 13.65
CA LYS A 196 3.54 13.78 14.08
C LYS A 196 4.48 14.86 13.53
N LYS A 197 5.77 14.54 13.37
CA LYS A 197 6.78 15.44 12.78
C LYS A 197 6.70 15.46 11.24
N GLY A 198 6.19 14.39 10.62
CA GLY A 198 6.04 14.19 9.18
C GLY A 198 4.60 14.33 8.64
N ILE A 199 4.22 13.41 7.74
CA ILE A 199 3.03 13.41 6.87
C ILE A 199 1.71 13.69 7.62
N ALA A 200 1.58 13.29 8.90
CA ALA A 200 0.34 13.45 9.65
C ALA A 200 0.00 14.91 10.02
N ARG A 201 0.93 15.86 9.89
CA ARG A 201 0.63 17.28 10.14
C ARG A 201 -0.39 17.86 9.15
N GLY A 202 -0.50 17.27 7.96
CA GLY A 202 -1.42 17.70 6.90
C GLY A 202 -2.87 17.23 7.06
N ARG A 203 -3.13 16.13 7.78
CA ARG A 203 -4.47 15.50 7.86
C ARG A 203 -5.28 15.84 9.12
N GLY A 204 -4.75 16.64 10.04
CA GLY A 204 -5.50 17.16 11.20
C GLY A 204 -5.98 16.10 12.20
N ALA A 205 -5.38 14.91 12.19
CA ALA A 205 -5.71 13.80 13.08
C ALA A 205 -4.59 13.54 14.09
N GLU A 206 -4.96 13.29 15.35
CA GLU A 206 -4.03 12.92 16.42
C GLU A 206 -4.04 11.40 16.60
N GLU A 207 -2.89 10.77 16.46
CA GLU A 207 -2.72 9.33 16.71
C GLU A 207 -2.15 9.12 18.11
N THR A 208 -2.66 8.11 18.83
CA THR A 208 -2.23 7.74 20.18
C THR A 208 -2.16 6.23 20.32
N VAL A 209 -1.19 5.74 21.09
CA VAL A 209 -1.05 4.32 21.43
C VAL A 209 -1.38 4.11 22.90
N VAL A 210 -2.09 3.02 23.20
CA VAL A 210 -2.50 2.62 24.54
C VAL A 210 -2.03 1.18 24.78
N LEU A 211 -1.59 0.89 26.00
CA LEU A 211 -1.31 -0.45 26.47
C LEU A 211 -2.46 -0.89 27.38
N ALA A 212 -3.23 -1.89 26.95
CA ALA A 212 -4.31 -2.45 27.74
C ALA A 212 -3.74 -3.48 28.73
N PHE A 213 -3.86 -3.19 30.02
CA PHE A 213 -3.53 -4.13 31.08
C PHE A 213 -4.78 -4.94 31.45
N GLY A 214 -4.74 -6.27 31.26
CA GLY A 214 -5.76 -7.18 31.78
C GLY A 214 -6.65 -7.92 30.76
N GLY A 215 -6.24 -8.05 29.49
CA GLY A 215 -7.00 -8.79 28.47
C GLY A 215 -6.13 -9.79 27.71
N SER A 216 -5.66 -10.86 28.35
CA SER A 216 -4.80 -11.87 27.72
C SER A 216 -5.53 -13.15 27.26
N ASP A 217 -6.87 -13.19 27.33
CA ASP A 217 -7.62 -14.43 27.09
C ASP A 217 -8.08 -14.65 25.64
N MET A 218 -7.83 -13.70 24.72
CA MET A 218 -8.29 -13.81 23.30
C MET A 218 -7.21 -13.51 22.24
N GLY A 219 -5.93 -13.76 22.53
CA GLY A 219 -4.88 -13.73 21.49
C GLY A 219 -4.70 -12.39 20.75
N GLU A 220 -5.27 -11.31 21.31
CA GLU A 220 -5.19 -9.96 20.78
C GLU A 220 -3.98 -9.24 21.41
N SER A 221 -3.27 -8.44 20.62
CA SER A 221 -2.11 -7.66 21.11
C SER A 221 -2.55 -6.71 22.22
N ALA A 222 -1.82 -6.67 23.34
CA ALA A 222 -2.09 -5.73 24.43
C ALA A 222 -1.89 -4.26 24.03
N VAL A 223 -1.28 -4.00 22.86
CA VAL A 223 -1.02 -2.65 22.32
C VAL A 223 -2.09 -2.29 21.30
N HIS A 224 -2.80 -1.18 21.55
CA HIS A 224 -3.82 -0.63 20.65
C HIS A 224 -3.46 0.77 20.15
N VAL A 225 -3.79 1.06 18.90
CA VAL A 225 -3.56 2.37 18.28
C VAL A 225 -4.88 3.03 17.89
N THR A 226 -5.08 4.27 18.31
CA THR A 226 -6.29 5.05 18.05
C THR A 226 -5.98 6.36 17.34
N ARG A 227 -6.86 6.82 16.46
CA ARG A 227 -6.75 8.12 15.77
C ARG A 227 -7.98 8.97 16.04
N LYS A 228 -7.77 10.20 16.52
CA LYS A 228 -8.81 11.20 16.77
C LYS A 228 -8.70 12.32 15.75
N ILE A 229 -9.68 12.45 14.87
CA ILE A 229 -9.77 13.56 13.93
C ILE A 229 -10.18 14.83 14.70
N ARG A 230 -9.41 15.92 14.59
CA ARG A 230 -9.81 17.20 15.19
C ARG A 230 -10.99 17.77 14.40
N LYS A 231 -12.18 17.78 15.01
CA LYS A 231 -13.35 18.45 14.42
C LYS A 231 -13.06 19.96 14.33
N ARG A 232 -13.27 20.56 13.14
CA ARG A 232 -13.20 22.02 12.97
C ARG A 232 -14.27 22.66 13.89
N PRO A 233 -13.95 23.75 14.61
CA PRO A 233 -14.93 24.40 15.48
C PRO A 233 -16.09 24.93 14.62
N LEU A 234 -17.30 24.46 14.89
CA LEU A 234 -18.53 24.98 14.29
C LEU A 234 -18.77 26.37 14.88
N TRP A 235 -18.64 27.41 14.06
CA TRP A 235 -18.96 28.78 14.46
C TRP A 235 -20.48 28.91 14.62
N LYS A 236 -20.91 29.39 15.78
CA LYS A 236 -22.31 29.68 16.08
C LYS A 236 -22.68 30.99 15.36
N VAL A 237 -23.58 30.92 14.39
CA VAL A 237 -24.16 32.13 13.78
C VAL A 237 -25.18 32.67 14.78
N HIS A 238 -24.96 33.88 15.30
CA HIS A 238 -25.95 34.59 16.08
C HIS A 238 -26.98 35.21 15.13
N SER A 239 -28.27 34.96 15.38
CA SER A 239 -29.41 35.65 14.77
C SER A 239 -29.85 36.83 15.62
#